data_AF-A0A8J5D0U2-F1
#
_entry.id   AF-A0A8J5D0U2-F1
#
_cell.length_a   1.000
_cell.length_b   1.000
_cell.length_c   1.000
_cell.angle_alpha   90.00
_cell.angle_beta   90.00
_cell.angle_gamma   90.00
#
_symmetry.space_group_name_H-M   'P 1'
#
loop_
_entity.id
_entity.type
_entity.pdbx_description
1 polymer ?
#
loop_
_entity_poly.entity_id
_entity_poly.type
_entity_poly.pdbx_seq_one_letter_code
_entity_poly.pdbx_strand_id
1 'polypeptide(L)'
;MGWDTAEPKAQVVAATTDNGKNYGAAFKHYGVVPEDPSDGARMVPPPVDPEEEQPQVHDVEEELEASDPSELARLPPHYKCAAHTLNLLATTDISDVPGWNQGLRSAWKKAAAKAQALWNHQNMSSVAAASIKAALGRKLITPCQTRWNSYYDIVNCLLEHVFDTEKHLQAINGILSSQQKPFRFDAVSKEVLQEYMKVLAPVAEALDMLQGEEHAFMGNLLPFLSLMRQELQDLEHEDLRHAKPLVRALLEGVQGYSHKGFEARFGSLFRNKKLLMATAIHPCFAPGFIRRMQLSEDLYPEIKDRLIRELKELVKNGHEAVEAQDAKEEPQSKYSKFMAKAWSLGSEEERQQESVTDHTEGQVNNFKGIKTGEPVTRELFPFLHRDEWVEVFIKYNTPLPSSAAVECLFRAGGDMLRSKRASLTAANFDNLVFLKGNLGLLSLPCQRDPPGLRRLRRTEEDWVRVCSDI
;
A
#
# COMPACT_ATOMS: atom_id res chain seq x y z
N MET A 1 47.40 8.58 5.91
CA MET A 1 46.25 7.66 6.05
C MET A 1 45.00 8.52 5.92
N GLY A 2 44.56 8.74 4.68
CA GLY A 2 43.32 9.48 4.41
C GLY A 2 42.15 8.55 4.64
N TRP A 3 41.27 8.92 5.56
CA TRP A 3 39.97 8.28 5.68
C TRP A 3 39.12 8.89 4.58
N ASP A 4 38.72 8.07 3.60
CA ASP A 4 37.71 8.43 2.62
C ASP A 4 36.47 8.92 3.38
N THR A 5 36.18 10.21 3.24
CA THR A 5 34.89 10.81 3.55
C THR A 5 33.91 10.37 2.47
N ALA A 6 33.57 9.08 2.44
CA ALA A 6 32.34 8.65 1.80
C ALA A 6 31.21 9.19 2.67
N GLU A 7 30.40 10.12 2.14
CA GLU A 7 29.13 10.46 2.76
C GLU A 7 28.39 9.16 3.11
N PRO A 8 27.84 9.02 4.34
CA PRO A 8 27.10 7.83 4.68
C PRO A 8 25.97 7.66 3.68
N LYS A 9 26.04 6.64 2.82
CA LYS A 9 24.92 6.26 1.94
C LYS A 9 23.69 6.14 2.84
N ALA A 10 22.71 7.02 2.65
CA ALA A 10 21.46 6.96 3.40
C ALA A 10 20.86 5.56 3.20
N GLN A 11 20.81 4.77 4.28
CA GLN A 11 20.29 3.40 4.23
C GLN A 11 18.79 3.37 3.96
N VAL A 12 18.10 4.50 4.18
CA VAL A 12 16.67 4.69 3.93
C VAL A 12 16.48 5.64 2.75
N VAL A 13 15.93 5.11 1.66
CA VAL A 13 15.75 5.85 0.38
C VAL A 13 14.50 6.74 0.40
N ALA A 14 13.45 6.32 1.12
CA ALA A 14 12.26 7.11 1.41
C ALA A 14 11.44 6.49 2.55
N ALA A 15 10.56 7.27 3.17
CA ALA A 15 9.59 6.83 4.17
C ALA A 15 8.15 7.03 3.67
N THR A 16 7.20 6.26 4.23
CA THR A 16 5.77 6.38 3.92
C THR A 16 4.98 6.52 5.21
N THR A 17 4.26 7.62 5.38
CA THR A 17 3.38 7.86 6.54
C THR A 17 1.92 7.92 6.14
N ASP A 18 1.03 7.89 7.14
CA ASP A 18 -0.37 8.20 6.92
C ASP A 18 -0.54 9.64 6.38
N ASN A 19 -1.71 9.92 5.81
CA ASN A 19 -2.01 11.24 5.23
C ASN A 19 -2.80 12.13 6.20
N GLY A 20 -2.72 11.86 7.51
CA GLY A 20 -3.33 12.67 8.53
C GLY A 20 -2.83 14.11 8.45
N LYS A 21 -3.70 15.09 8.75
CA LYS A 21 -3.39 16.53 8.61
C LYS A 21 -2.09 16.92 9.34
N ASN A 22 -1.85 16.32 10.51
CA ASN A 22 -0.64 16.55 11.31
C ASN A 22 0.64 16.10 10.57
N TYR A 23 0.62 14.92 9.96
CA TYR A 23 1.74 14.40 9.18
C TYR A 23 1.92 15.17 7.87
N GLY A 24 0.83 15.47 7.17
CA GLY A 24 0.88 16.29 5.96
C GLY A 24 1.47 17.68 6.17
N ALA A 25 1.23 18.30 7.34
CA ALA A 25 1.82 19.56 7.73
C ALA A 25 3.30 19.42 8.13
N ALA A 26 3.63 18.45 8.99
CA ALA A 26 4.99 18.24 9.48
C ALA A 26 5.99 17.84 8.38
N PHE A 27 5.55 17.05 7.39
CA PHE A 27 6.42 16.56 6.30
C PHE A 27 6.35 17.41 5.03
N LYS A 28 5.77 18.62 5.09
CA LYS A 28 5.60 19.50 3.92
C LYS A 28 6.92 19.79 3.19
N HIS A 29 8.02 19.93 3.93
CA HIS A 29 9.36 20.19 3.39
C HIS A 29 10.11 18.92 2.92
N TYR A 30 9.67 17.74 3.38
CA TYR A 30 10.31 16.45 3.11
C TYR A 30 9.53 15.57 2.13
N GLY A 31 8.38 16.04 1.61
CA GLY A 31 7.66 15.34 0.55
C GLY A 31 8.56 15.11 -0.67
N VAL A 32 8.42 13.96 -1.35
CA VAL A 32 9.19 13.66 -2.57
C VAL A 32 8.94 14.77 -3.60
N VAL A 33 9.94 15.64 -3.76
CA VAL A 33 9.91 16.72 -4.75
C VAL A 33 10.06 16.09 -6.14
N PRO A 34 9.21 16.46 -7.11
CA PRO A 34 9.38 16.05 -8.50
C PRO A 34 10.72 16.58 -9.04
N GLU A 35 11.40 15.79 -9.85
CA GLU A 35 12.72 16.18 -10.39
C GLU A 35 12.61 17.33 -11.41
N ASP A 36 11.42 17.59 -11.97
CA ASP A 36 11.14 18.69 -12.90
C ASP A 36 9.98 19.59 -12.37
N PRO A 37 10.12 20.93 -12.36
CA PRO A 37 9.02 21.85 -12.03
C PRO A 37 7.77 21.71 -12.93
N SER A 38 7.92 21.19 -14.15
CA SER A 38 6.82 20.86 -15.05
C SER A 38 6.11 19.55 -14.73
N ASP A 39 6.71 18.68 -13.90
CA ASP A 39 6.09 17.43 -13.40
C ASP A 39 4.98 17.68 -12.36
N GLY A 40 4.68 18.95 -12.03
CA GLY A 40 3.41 19.40 -11.42
C GLY A 40 3.03 18.81 -10.06
N ALA A 41 3.82 17.89 -9.50
CA ALA A 41 3.50 17.18 -8.28
C ALA A 41 4.00 17.94 -7.03
N ARG A 42 3.47 19.14 -6.82
CA ARG A 42 3.03 19.43 -5.44
C ARG A 42 1.74 18.65 -5.29
N MET A 43 1.70 17.64 -4.42
CA MET A 43 0.41 17.15 -3.95
C MET A 43 -0.24 18.32 -3.20
N VAL A 44 -1.02 19.13 -3.94
CA VAL A 44 -1.73 20.28 -3.42
C VAL A 44 -2.49 19.79 -2.19
N PRO A 45 -2.29 20.40 -1.01
CA PRO A 45 -3.10 20.04 0.15
C PRO A 45 -4.57 20.21 -0.25
N PRO A 46 -5.48 19.28 0.14
CA PRO A 46 -6.90 19.53 -0.07
C PRO A 46 -7.22 20.92 0.49
N PRO A 47 -8.03 21.74 -0.20
CA PRO A 47 -8.40 23.05 0.32
C PRO A 47 -8.96 22.87 1.72
N VAL A 48 -8.41 23.65 2.65
CA VAL A 48 -8.82 23.67 4.05
C VAL A 48 -10.29 24.11 4.07
N ASP A 49 -11.18 23.26 4.59
CA ASP A 49 -12.52 23.68 4.95
C ASP A 49 -12.40 24.73 6.06
N PRO A 50 -12.86 25.98 5.88
CA PRO A 50 -12.62 27.07 6.83
C PRO A 50 -13.22 26.86 8.23
N GLU A 51 -13.98 25.79 8.45
CA GLU A 51 -14.64 25.48 9.72
C GLU A 51 -13.87 24.53 10.67
N GLU A 52 -12.73 23.95 10.25
CA GLU A 52 -11.95 23.05 11.13
C GLU A 52 -10.66 23.71 11.66
N GLU A 53 -10.52 23.75 13.00
CA GLU A 53 -9.37 24.32 13.72
C GLU A 53 -8.04 23.79 13.16
N GLN A 54 -7.18 24.72 12.72
CA GLN A 54 -5.81 24.42 12.33
C GLN A 54 -5.01 24.03 13.59
N PRO A 55 -4.34 22.88 13.63
CA PRO A 55 -3.48 22.53 14.76
C PRO A 55 -2.35 23.56 14.88
N GLN A 56 -2.08 24.03 16.11
CA GLN A 56 -0.89 24.81 16.41
C GLN A 56 0.34 23.95 16.12
N VAL A 57 1.04 24.26 15.04
CA VAL A 57 2.35 23.69 14.72
C VAL A 57 3.35 24.46 15.58
N HIS A 58 3.99 23.81 16.54
CA HIS A 58 5.23 24.34 17.08
C HIS A 58 6.31 24.16 16.04
N ASP A 59 6.94 25.28 15.68
CA ASP A 59 8.03 25.30 14.73
C ASP A 59 9.25 24.66 15.39
N VAL A 60 9.42 23.35 15.18
CA VAL A 60 10.54 22.58 15.74
C VAL A 60 11.88 23.10 15.19
N GLU A 61 11.85 23.88 14.11
CA GLU A 61 13.00 24.52 13.50
C GLU A 61 13.65 25.55 14.45
N GLU A 62 12.85 26.30 15.24
CA GLU A 62 13.37 27.28 16.21
C GLU A 62 14.08 26.62 17.42
N GLU A 63 13.72 25.37 17.74
CA GLU A 63 14.42 24.54 18.77
C GLU A 63 15.61 23.76 18.19
N LEU A 64 15.60 23.42 16.90
CA LEU A 64 16.67 22.68 16.22
C LEU A 64 17.80 23.57 15.70
N GLU A 65 17.55 24.86 15.45
CA GLU A 65 18.57 25.87 15.11
C GLU A 65 19.61 26.09 16.23
N ALA A 66 19.36 25.59 17.44
CA ALA A 66 20.32 25.58 18.54
C ALA A 66 21.42 24.48 18.42
N SER A 67 21.36 23.64 17.39
CA SER A 67 22.28 22.50 17.18
C SER A 67 23.16 22.67 15.94
N ASP A 68 24.36 22.07 15.93
CA ASP A 68 25.30 22.12 14.80
C ASP A 68 24.64 21.59 13.51
N PRO A 69 24.67 22.31 12.37
CA PRO A 69 24.04 21.87 11.12
C PRO A 69 24.55 20.52 10.58
N SER A 70 25.73 20.07 11.05
CA SER A 70 26.27 18.75 10.73
C SER A 70 25.61 17.60 11.50
N GLU A 71 24.87 17.89 12.58
CA GLU A 71 24.10 16.93 13.38
C GLU A 71 22.59 16.93 13.04
N LEU A 72 22.12 17.84 12.18
CA LEU A 72 20.74 17.84 11.70
C LEU A 72 20.50 16.63 10.79
N ALA A 73 19.93 15.57 11.37
CA ALA A 73 19.48 14.40 10.64
C ALA A 73 18.45 14.82 9.58
N ARG A 74 18.89 14.95 8.32
CA ARG A 74 17.98 15.17 7.18
C ARG A 74 17.03 13.99 7.10
N LEU A 75 15.74 14.24 7.32
CA LEU A 75 14.73 13.20 7.16
C LEU A 75 14.70 12.71 5.70
N PRO A 76 14.53 11.40 5.48
CA PRO A 76 14.43 10.87 4.14
C PRO A 76 13.19 11.43 3.41
N PRO A 77 13.18 11.43 2.07
CA PRO A 77 12.02 11.80 1.28
C PRO A 77 10.76 11.03 1.70
N HIS A 78 9.61 11.67 1.64
CA HIS A 78 8.36 11.14 2.15
C HIS A 78 7.29 10.90 1.06
N TYR A 79 6.73 9.68 1.02
CA TYR A 79 5.57 9.29 0.21
C TYR A 79 4.28 9.27 1.05
N LYS A 80 3.19 9.77 0.48
CA LYS A 80 1.86 9.62 1.07
C LYS A 80 1.38 8.17 0.97
N CYS A 81 0.82 7.64 2.05
CA CYS A 81 0.27 6.29 2.08
C CYS A 81 -0.90 6.14 1.08
N ALA A 82 -0.72 5.30 0.06
CA ALA A 82 -1.74 5.04 -0.94
C ALA A 82 -2.94 4.29 -0.34
N ALA A 83 -2.69 3.36 0.58
CA ALA A 83 -3.76 2.65 1.28
C ALA A 83 -4.63 3.59 2.13
N HIS A 84 -4.04 4.63 2.74
CA HIS A 84 -4.81 5.65 3.43
C HIS A 84 -5.66 6.47 2.44
N THR A 85 -5.10 6.83 1.28
CA THR A 85 -5.86 7.54 0.23
C THR A 85 -7.02 6.71 -0.32
N LEU A 86 -6.81 5.40 -0.52
CA LEU A 86 -7.86 4.47 -0.94
C LEU A 86 -8.94 4.30 0.15
N ASN A 87 -8.56 4.30 1.43
CA ASN A 87 -9.54 4.37 2.52
C ASN A 87 -10.38 5.66 2.45
N LEU A 88 -9.78 6.83 2.19
CA LEU A 88 -10.54 8.07 2.00
C LEU A 88 -11.49 7.99 0.80
N LEU A 89 -11.06 7.34 -0.29
CA LEU A 89 -11.92 7.05 -1.44
C LEU A 89 -13.10 6.14 -1.03
N ALA A 90 -12.86 5.11 -0.24
CA ALA A 90 -13.87 4.15 0.22
C ALA A 90 -14.79 4.66 1.36
N THR A 91 -14.47 5.81 1.96
CA THR A 91 -15.22 6.33 3.13
C THR A 91 -15.66 7.77 2.92
N THR A 92 -14.73 8.72 2.95
CA THR A 92 -14.99 10.16 2.85
C THR A 92 -15.60 10.57 1.51
N ASP A 93 -15.22 9.92 0.40
CA ASP A 93 -15.80 10.28 -0.90
C ASP A 93 -17.22 9.72 -1.02
N ILE A 94 -17.39 8.47 -0.59
CA ILE A 94 -18.67 7.76 -0.64
C ILE A 94 -19.71 8.45 0.25
N SER A 95 -19.34 9.02 1.39
CA SER A 95 -20.27 9.74 2.28
C SER A 95 -20.96 10.92 1.61
N ASP A 96 -20.33 11.50 0.59
CA ASP A 96 -20.85 12.70 -0.07
C ASP A 96 -21.56 12.45 -1.39
N VAL A 97 -21.75 11.19 -1.78
CA VAL A 97 -22.36 10.84 -3.07
C VAL A 97 -23.87 11.13 -3.07
N PRO A 98 -24.35 12.03 -3.94
CA PRO A 98 -25.78 12.30 -4.13
C PRO A 98 -26.52 11.07 -4.66
N GLY A 99 -27.69 10.78 -4.09
CA GLY A 99 -28.48 9.61 -4.47
C GLY A 99 -28.00 8.29 -3.86
N TRP A 100 -26.80 8.27 -3.26
CA TRP A 100 -26.26 7.12 -2.53
C TRP A 100 -26.19 7.38 -1.02
N ASN A 101 -25.34 8.29 -0.53
CA ASN A 101 -25.29 8.64 0.91
C ASN A 101 -25.96 9.98 1.23
N GLN A 102 -26.15 10.83 0.23
CA GLN A 102 -26.93 12.06 0.37
C GLN A 102 -28.31 11.93 -0.28
N GLY A 103 -29.30 12.58 0.33
CA GLY A 103 -30.70 12.58 -0.13
C GLY A 103 -31.64 11.65 0.66
N LEU A 104 -32.87 12.12 0.86
CA LEU A 104 -33.92 11.46 1.67
C LEU A 104 -34.43 10.14 1.08
N ARG A 105 -34.32 9.96 -0.24
CA ARG A 105 -34.87 8.79 -0.95
C ARG A 105 -33.84 7.68 -1.23
N SER A 106 -32.58 7.86 -0.83
CA SER A 106 -31.53 6.88 -1.07
C SER A 106 -31.91 5.49 -0.55
N ALA A 107 -31.78 4.49 -1.43
CA ALA A 107 -31.98 3.09 -1.08
C ALA A 107 -30.85 2.57 -0.17
N TRP A 108 -29.61 3.01 -0.41
CA TRP A 108 -28.46 2.70 0.42
C TRP A 108 -28.63 3.20 1.86
N LYS A 109 -29.03 4.46 2.08
CA LYS A 109 -29.26 4.97 3.45
C LYS A 109 -30.30 4.16 4.20
N LYS A 110 -31.36 3.73 3.52
CA LYS A 110 -32.42 2.90 4.12
C LYS A 110 -31.87 1.53 4.49
N ALA A 111 -31.12 0.88 3.59
CA ALA A 111 -30.50 -0.42 3.87
C ALA A 111 -29.46 -0.32 5.01
N ALA A 112 -28.57 0.67 4.95
CA ALA A 112 -27.55 0.93 5.97
C ALA A 112 -28.17 1.28 7.33
N ALA A 113 -29.29 2.02 7.38
CA ALA A 113 -29.99 2.30 8.64
C ALA A 113 -30.60 1.03 9.26
N LYS A 114 -31.14 0.11 8.44
CA LYS A 114 -31.63 -1.20 8.91
C LYS A 114 -30.48 -2.04 9.47
N ALA A 115 -29.35 -2.08 8.77
CA ALA A 115 -28.12 -2.72 9.22
C ALA A 115 -27.60 -2.14 10.55
N GLN A 116 -27.54 -0.82 10.65
CA GLN A 116 -27.15 -0.12 11.88
C GLN A 116 -28.09 -0.41 13.04
N ALA A 117 -29.40 -0.46 12.80
CA ALA A 117 -30.38 -0.83 13.81
C ALA A 117 -30.14 -2.26 14.34
N LEU A 118 -29.80 -3.20 13.45
CA LEU A 118 -29.47 -4.57 13.83
C LEU A 118 -28.20 -4.66 14.69
N TRP A 119 -27.12 -3.98 14.30
CA TRP A 119 -25.89 -3.95 15.10
C TRP A 119 -26.11 -3.27 16.45
N ASN A 120 -26.85 -2.16 16.48
CA ASN A 120 -27.21 -1.48 17.73
C ASN A 120 -28.02 -2.39 18.66
N HIS A 121 -28.96 -3.17 18.11
CA HIS A 121 -29.70 -4.17 18.88
C HIS A 121 -28.76 -5.21 19.49
N GLN A 122 -27.87 -5.80 18.68
CA GLN A 122 -26.90 -6.78 19.14
C GLN A 122 -26.05 -6.24 20.29
N ASN A 123 -25.57 -5.00 20.18
CA ASN A 123 -24.66 -4.40 21.16
C ASN A 123 -25.38 -3.86 22.41
N MET A 124 -26.71 -3.78 22.40
CA MET A 124 -27.48 -3.21 23.50
C MET A 124 -27.45 -4.12 24.75
N SER A 125 -27.46 -5.45 24.57
CA SER A 125 -27.44 -6.39 25.70
C SER A 125 -27.01 -7.80 25.28
N SER A 126 -26.55 -8.60 26.25
CA SER A 126 -26.26 -10.02 26.03
C SER A 126 -27.48 -10.83 25.59
N VAL A 127 -28.68 -10.48 26.07
CA VAL A 127 -29.94 -11.12 25.67
C VAL A 127 -30.26 -10.85 24.20
N ALA A 128 -30.07 -9.61 23.75
CA ALA A 128 -30.24 -9.24 22.34
C ALA A 128 -29.18 -9.90 21.43
N ALA A 129 -27.94 -10.00 21.90
CA ALA A 129 -26.92 -10.76 21.17
C ALA A 129 -27.25 -12.26 21.10
N ALA A 130 -27.83 -12.83 22.17
CA ALA A 130 -28.25 -14.23 22.21
C ALA A 130 -29.45 -14.50 21.29
N SER A 131 -30.39 -13.57 21.14
CA SER A 131 -31.51 -13.72 20.20
C SER A 131 -31.03 -13.76 18.75
N ILE A 132 -30.05 -12.93 18.38
CA ILE A 132 -29.42 -12.96 17.06
C ILE A 132 -28.61 -14.26 16.87
N LYS A 133 -27.83 -14.68 17.88
CA LYS A 133 -27.08 -15.96 17.84
C LYS A 133 -28.03 -17.15 17.69
N ALA A 134 -29.21 -17.13 18.30
CA ALA A 134 -30.23 -18.16 18.13
C ALA A 134 -30.86 -18.15 16.74
N ALA A 135 -31.02 -16.96 16.13
CA ALA A 135 -31.58 -16.80 14.79
C ALA A 135 -30.60 -17.21 13.67
N LEU A 136 -29.31 -16.88 13.82
CA LEU A 136 -28.28 -17.03 12.78
C LEU A 136 -27.25 -18.13 13.07
N GLY A 137 -27.28 -18.75 14.25
CA GLY A 137 -26.24 -19.65 14.74
C GLY A 137 -24.94 -18.98 15.18
N ARG A 138 -24.79 -17.66 14.96
CA ARG A 138 -23.60 -16.87 15.32
C ARG A 138 -23.95 -15.43 15.67
N LYS A 139 -23.04 -14.75 16.37
CA LYS A 139 -23.07 -13.28 16.49
C LYS A 139 -22.56 -12.66 15.19
N LEU A 140 -23.13 -11.52 14.83
CA LEU A 140 -22.66 -10.71 13.71
C LEU A 140 -21.38 -9.98 14.11
N ILE A 141 -20.51 -9.75 13.13
CA ILE A 141 -19.37 -8.85 13.31
C ILE A 141 -19.92 -7.42 13.41
N THR A 142 -19.45 -6.66 14.40
CA THR A 142 -19.92 -5.30 14.70
C THR A 142 -18.96 -4.26 14.10
N PRO A 143 -19.43 -3.12 13.56
CA PRO A 143 -18.58 -2.08 13.00
C PRO A 143 -17.51 -1.60 13.98
N CYS A 144 -16.25 -1.56 13.53
CA CYS A 144 -15.15 -0.95 14.26
C CYS A 144 -14.53 0.16 13.42
N GLN A 145 -14.47 1.39 13.95
CA GLN A 145 -14.01 2.56 13.17
C GLN A 145 -12.53 2.48 12.75
N THR A 146 -11.75 1.57 13.33
CA THR A 146 -10.28 1.58 13.25
C THR A 146 -9.70 0.85 12.03
N ARG A 147 -10.52 0.27 11.15
CA ARG A 147 -10.07 -0.44 9.94
C ARG A 147 -11.09 -0.26 8.82
N TRP A 148 -10.65 0.17 7.66
CA TRP A 148 -11.55 0.53 6.56
C TRP A 148 -12.27 -0.68 5.95
N ASN A 149 -11.59 -1.84 5.84
CA ASN A 149 -12.21 -3.11 5.45
C ASN A 149 -13.36 -3.54 6.34
N SER A 150 -13.38 -3.09 7.59
CA SER A 150 -14.38 -3.56 8.54
C SER A 150 -15.80 -3.34 8.05
N TYR A 151 -16.10 -2.22 7.38
CA TYR A 151 -17.45 -1.97 6.91
C TYR A 151 -17.81 -2.85 5.71
N TYR A 152 -16.88 -3.04 4.77
CA TYR A 152 -17.03 -3.95 3.65
C TYR A 152 -17.26 -5.40 4.13
N ASP A 153 -16.39 -5.90 5.02
CA ASP A 153 -16.47 -7.24 5.61
C ASP A 153 -17.79 -7.47 6.35
N ILE A 154 -18.27 -6.44 7.05
CA ILE A 154 -19.48 -6.52 7.85
C ILE A 154 -20.73 -6.49 6.97
N VAL A 155 -20.73 -5.74 5.87
CA VAL A 155 -21.80 -5.83 4.87
C VAL A 155 -21.78 -7.21 4.20
N ASN A 156 -20.62 -7.76 3.89
CA ASN A 156 -20.51 -9.14 3.40
C ASN A 156 -21.11 -10.14 4.40
N CYS A 157 -20.74 -10.02 5.68
CA CYS A 157 -21.24 -10.84 6.78
C CYS A 157 -22.78 -10.78 6.90
N LEU A 158 -23.40 -9.62 6.63
CA LEU A 158 -24.85 -9.52 6.56
C LEU A 158 -25.42 -10.31 5.37
N LEU A 159 -24.83 -10.18 4.19
CA LEU A 159 -25.28 -10.92 3.00
C LEU A 159 -25.15 -12.43 3.19
N GLU A 160 -24.04 -12.89 3.74
CA GLU A 160 -23.72 -14.31 3.97
C GLU A 160 -24.53 -14.97 5.09
N HIS A 161 -25.14 -14.21 6.00
CA HIS A 161 -25.83 -14.79 7.17
C HIS A 161 -27.28 -14.35 7.31
N VAL A 162 -27.57 -13.06 7.14
CA VAL A 162 -28.94 -12.54 7.23
C VAL A 162 -29.72 -12.87 5.96
N PHE A 163 -29.08 -12.79 4.79
CA PHE A 163 -29.71 -13.01 3.49
C PHE A 163 -29.42 -14.39 2.86
N ASP A 164 -28.81 -15.29 3.63
CA ASP A 164 -28.50 -16.67 3.27
C ASP A 164 -29.77 -17.49 3.00
N THR A 165 -30.68 -17.52 3.98
CA THR A 165 -31.96 -18.21 3.87
C THR A 165 -33.12 -17.29 4.21
N GLU A 166 -34.28 -17.56 3.60
CA GLU A 166 -35.53 -16.86 3.92
C GLU A 166 -35.90 -17.00 5.41
N LYS A 167 -35.55 -18.12 6.04
CA LYS A 167 -35.76 -18.35 7.48
C LYS A 167 -34.93 -17.38 8.34
N HIS A 168 -33.65 -17.18 8.02
CA HIS A 168 -32.80 -16.23 8.73
C HIS A 168 -33.33 -14.80 8.58
N LEU A 169 -33.70 -14.41 7.36
CA LEU A 169 -34.27 -13.10 7.07
C LEU A 169 -35.55 -12.84 7.87
N GLN A 170 -36.47 -13.82 7.89
CA GLN A 170 -37.72 -13.72 8.65
C GLN A 170 -37.49 -13.63 10.15
N ALA A 171 -36.55 -14.42 10.70
CA ALA A 171 -36.20 -14.37 12.12
C ALA A 171 -35.65 -12.98 12.51
N ILE A 172 -34.71 -12.45 11.73
CA ILE A 172 -34.12 -11.12 11.96
C ILE A 172 -35.17 -10.01 11.81
N ASN A 173 -36.02 -10.06 10.78
CA ASN A 173 -37.12 -9.11 10.62
C ASN A 173 -38.13 -9.18 11.77
N GLY A 174 -38.37 -10.36 12.34
CA GLY A 174 -39.16 -10.55 13.55
C GLY A 174 -38.55 -9.84 14.77
N ILE A 175 -37.24 -10.02 14.98
CA ILE A 175 -36.48 -9.36 16.05
C ILE A 175 -36.56 -7.84 15.89
N LEU A 176 -36.27 -7.30 14.70
CA LEU A 176 -36.30 -5.86 14.45
C LEU A 176 -37.72 -5.26 14.62
N SER A 177 -38.76 -6.00 14.20
CA SER A 177 -40.15 -5.55 14.34
C SER A 177 -40.60 -5.43 15.80
N SER A 178 -40.03 -6.23 16.71
CA SER A 178 -40.35 -6.17 18.14
C SER A 178 -39.88 -4.88 18.84
N GLN A 179 -39.01 -4.10 18.19
CA GLN A 179 -38.34 -2.92 18.76
C GLN A 179 -39.12 -1.60 18.61
N GLN A 180 -40.42 -1.64 18.32
CA GLN A 180 -41.27 -0.45 18.07
C GLN A 180 -40.78 0.45 16.92
N LYS A 181 -39.90 -0.04 16.04
CA LYS A 181 -39.46 0.66 14.82
C LYS A 181 -39.77 -0.21 13.60
N PRO A 182 -40.33 0.34 12.50
CA PRO A 182 -40.73 -0.43 11.33
C PRO A 182 -39.55 -0.74 10.40
N PHE A 183 -38.42 -1.18 10.95
CA PHE A 183 -37.27 -1.56 10.14
C PHE A 183 -37.36 -3.04 9.76
N ARG A 184 -37.49 -3.30 8.45
CA ARG A 184 -37.44 -4.65 7.89
C ARG A 184 -36.56 -4.66 6.67
N PHE A 185 -35.65 -5.62 6.60
CA PHE A 185 -34.95 -5.94 5.37
C PHE A 185 -35.92 -6.51 4.35
N ASP A 186 -35.77 -6.05 3.11
CA ASP A 186 -36.56 -6.42 1.94
C ASP A 186 -35.63 -6.77 0.78
N ALA A 187 -36.21 -7.21 -0.34
CA ALA A 187 -35.45 -7.56 -1.54
C ALA A 187 -34.58 -6.40 -2.04
N VAL A 188 -35.09 -5.16 -1.97
CA VAL A 188 -34.35 -3.94 -2.33
C VAL A 188 -33.13 -3.75 -1.43
N SER A 189 -33.26 -4.02 -0.13
CA SER A 189 -32.12 -3.95 0.81
C SER A 189 -31.04 -4.95 0.42
N LYS A 190 -31.43 -6.19 0.06
CA LYS A 190 -30.48 -7.22 -0.40
C LYS A 190 -29.76 -6.76 -1.67
N GLU A 191 -30.52 -6.32 -2.67
CA GLU A 191 -30.00 -5.87 -3.97
C GLU A 191 -29.01 -4.71 -3.83
N VAL A 192 -29.36 -3.68 -3.04
CA VAL A 192 -28.49 -2.53 -2.79
C VAL A 192 -27.19 -2.93 -2.08
N LEU A 193 -27.26 -3.84 -1.09
CA LEU A 193 -26.06 -4.33 -0.40
C LEU A 193 -25.19 -5.16 -1.35
N GLN A 194 -25.78 -5.96 -2.24
CA GLN A 194 -25.03 -6.72 -3.26
C GLN A 194 -24.34 -5.79 -4.27
N GLU A 195 -25.03 -4.74 -4.74
CA GLU A 195 -24.41 -3.75 -5.63
C GLU A 195 -23.29 -2.97 -4.93
N TYR A 196 -23.46 -2.63 -3.64
CA TYR A 196 -22.37 -2.04 -2.85
C TYR A 196 -21.14 -2.94 -2.83
N MET A 197 -21.31 -4.22 -2.50
CA MET A 197 -20.20 -5.18 -2.46
C MET A 197 -19.51 -5.31 -3.81
N LYS A 198 -20.30 -5.37 -4.89
CA LYS A 198 -19.78 -5.46 -6.25
C LYS A 198 -18.95 -4.23 -6.63
N VAL A 199 -19.46 -3.02 -6.32
CA VAL A 199 -18.79 -1.76 -6.68
C VAL A 199 -17.54 -1.49 -5.82
N LEU A 200 -17.55 -1.91 -4.56
CA LEU A 200 -16.41 -1.71 -3.66
C LEU A 200 -15.36 -2.83 -3.73
N ALA A 201 -15.66 -3.98 -4.33
CA ALA A 201 -14.70 -5.09 -4.44
C ALA A 201 -13.36 -4.68 -5.06
N PRO A 202 -13.30 -3.96 -6.20
CA PRO A 202 -12.03 -3.52 -6.78
C PRO A 202 -11.20 -2.65 -5.84
N VAL A 203 -11.89 -1.76 -5.11
CA VAL A 203 -11.25 -0.88 -4.12
C VAL A 203 -10.72 -1.70 -2.95
N ALA A 204 -11.49 -2.71 -2.54
CA ALA A 204 -11.15 -3.51 -1.39
C ALA A 204 -9.95 -4.42 -1.65
N GLU A 205 -9.95 -5.11 -2.79
CA GLU A 205 -8.86 -5.96 -3.24
C GLU A 205 -7.57 -5.15 -3.44
N ALA A 206 -7.64 -3.97 -4.07
CA ALA A 206 -6.47 -3.10 -4.25
C ALA A 206 -5.87 -2.67 -2.90
N LEU A 207 -6.71 -2.36 -1.93
CA LEU A 207 -6.26 -2.02 -0.59
C LEU A 207 -5.61 -3.20 0.12
N ASP A 208 -6.21 -4.39 0.09
CA ASP A 208 -5.65 -5.60 0.69
C ASP A 208 -4.26 -5.91 0.13
N MET A 209 -4.14 -5.84 -1.20
CA MET A 209 -2.88 -6.05 -1.89
C MET A 209 -1.80 -5.02 -1.52
N LEU A 210 -2.16 -3.74 -1.34
CA LEU A 210 -1.22 -2.69 -0.93
C LEU A 210 -0.90 -2.70 0.57
N GLN A 211 -1.75 -3.29 1.40
CA GLN A 211 -1.53 -3.44 2.84
C GLN A 211 -0.77 -4.73 3.20
N GLY A 212 -0.65 -5.68 2.28
CA GLY A 212 0.14 -6.89 2.45
C GLY A 212 1.64 -6.61 2.60
N GLU A 213 2.31 -7.38 3.46
CA GLU A 213 3.76 -7.22 3.73
C GLU A 213 4.63 -8.00 2.74
N GLU A 214 4.16 -9.15 2.24
CA GLU A 214 4.94 -10.08 1.40
C GLU A 214 5.26 -9.52 0.00
N HIS A 215 4.41 -8.61 -0.49
CA HIS A 215 4.53 -7.99 -1.82
C HIS A 215 4.48 -6.46 -1.74
N ALA A 216 4.99 -5.87 -0.65
CA ALA A 216 4.90 -4.43 -0.38
C ALA A 216 5.85 -3.55 -1.23
N PHE A 217 6.10 -3.90 -2.49
CA PHE A 217 6.98 -3.14 -3.38
C PHE A 217 6.27 -1.91 -3.96
N MET A 218 6.97 -0.77 -4.03
CA MET A 218 6.41 0.44 -4.67
C MET A 218 5.94 0.19 -6.11
N GLY A 219 6.62 -0.69 -6.85
CA GLY A 219 6.29 -1.03 -8.24
C GLY A 219 4.94 -1.74 -8.43
N ASN A 220 4.31 -2.21 -7.34
CA ASN A 220 2.95 -2.75 -7.38
C ASN A 220 1.86 -1.65 -7.36
N LEU A 221 2.20 -0.42 -6.96
CA LEU A 221 1.24 0.65 -6.75
C LEU A 221 0.46 1.03 -8.02
N LEU A 222 1.16 1.41 -9.09
CA LEU A 222 0.50 1.83 -10.33
C LEU A 222 -0.26 0.69 -11.01
N PRO A 223 0.27 -0.55 -11.08
CA PRO A 223 -0.48 -1.70 -11.58
C PRO A 223 -1.78 -1.98 -10.84
N PHE A 224 -1.77 -1.99 -9.50
CA PHE A 224 -2.98 -2.26 -8.71
C PHE A 224 -4.01 -1.13 -8.83
N LEU A 225 -3.57 0.13 -8.83
CA LEU A 225 -4.46 1.26 -9.11
C LEU A 225 -5.02 1.22 -10.54
N SER A 226 -4.24 0.77 -11.52
CA SER A 226 -4.69 0.62 -12.91
C SER A 226 -5.78 -0.45 -13.03
N LEU A 227 -5.58 -1.60 -12.39
CA LEU A 227 -6.56 -2.69 -12.38
C LEU A 227 -7.85 -2.24 -11.71
N MET A 228 -7.76 -1.65 -10.51
CA MET A 228 -8.92 -1.11 -9.79
C MET A 228 -9.69 -0.09 -10.65
N ARG A 229 -9.00 0.84 -11.31
CA ARG A 229 -9.65 1.81 -12.21
C ARG A 229 -10.36 1.12 -13.36
N GLN A 230 -9.71 0.14 -14.00
CA GLN A 230 -10.29 -0.58 -15.12
C GLN A 230 -11.56 -1.34 -14.69
N GLU A 231 -11.53 -2.05 -13.57
CA GLU A 231 -12.70 -2.77 -13.05
C GLU A 231 -13.85 -1.82 -12.69
N LEU A 232 -13.54 -0.66 -12.11
CA LEU A 232 -14.54 0.39 -11.86
C LEU A 232 -15.13 0.95 -13.17
N GLN A 233 -14.32 1.10 -14.23
CA GLN A 233 -14.79 1.52 -15.56
C GLN A 233 -15.68 0.45 -16.19
N ASP A 234 -15.34 -0.84 -16.07
CA ASP A 234 -16.17 -1.93 -16.56
C ASP A 234 -17.57 -1.93 -15.88
N LEU A 235 -17.62 -1.63 -14.56
CA LEU A 235 -18.87 -1.46 -13.82
C LEU A 235 -19.73 -0.27 -14.29
N GLU A 236 -19.14 0.71 -14.98
CA GLU A 236 -19.90 1.80 -15.61
C GLU A 236 -20.77 1.31 -16.78
N HIS A 237 -20.42 0.19 -17.40
CA HIS A 237 -21.17 -0.40 -18.50
C HIS A 237 -22.20 -1.46 -18.07
N GLU A 238 -22.13 -1.94 -16.84
CA GLU A 238 -23.07 -2.93 -16.33
C GLU A 238 -24.46 -2.37 -15.96
N ASP A 239 -25.47 -3.22 -15.81
CA ASP A 239 -26.80 -2.81 -15.33
C ASP A 239 -26.85 -2.80 -13.79
N LEU A 240 -26.52 -1.66 -13.19
CA LEU A 240 -26.63 -1.42 -11.74
C LEU A 240 -27.86 -0.53 -11.47
N ARG A 241 -28.81 -1.01 -10.66
CA ARG A 241 -30.08 -0.32 -10.40
C ARG A 241 -29.93 0.83 -9.41
N HIS A 242 -28.99 0.73 -8.49
CA HIS A 242 -28.83 1.67 -7.39
C HIS A 242 -27.44 2.31 -7.34
N ALA A 243 -26.38 1.55 -7.62
CA ALA A 243 -24.99 1.94 -7.35
C ALA A 243 -24.29 2.68 -8.50
N LYS A 244 -24.99 3.03 -9.59
CA LYS A 244 -24.42 3.89 -10.65
C LYS A 244 -23.82 5.21 -10.15
N PRO A 245 -24.49 5.96 -9.24
CA PRO A 245 -23.90 7.18 -8.68
C PRO A 245 -22.61 6.92 -7.91
N LEU A 246 -22.50 5.73 -7.29
CA LEU A 246 -21.32 5.34 -6.53
C LEU A 246 -20.12 5.07 -7.45
N VAL A 247 -20.31 4.32 -8.54
CA VAL A 247 -19.26 4.05 -9.54
C VAL A 247 -18.69 5.37 -10.09
N ARG A 248 -19.58 6.28 -10.52
CA ARG A 248 -19.16 7.59 -11.05
C ARG A 248 -18.40 8.41 -10.02
N ALA A 249 -18.87 8.44 -8.77
CA ALA A 249 -18.18 9.16 -7.72
C ALA A 249 -16.79 8.58 -7.39
N LEU A 250 -16.62 7.27 -7.48
CA LEU A 250 -15.32 6.62 -7.28
C LEU A 250 -14.34 6.95 -8.41
N LEU A 251 -14.80 7.03 -9.66
CA LEU A 251 -13.96 7.35 -10.82
C LEU A 251 -13.68 8.85 -10.96
N GLU A 252 -14.75 9.64 -11.07
CA GLU A 252 -14.72 11.06 -11.48
C GLU A 252 -14.77 12.02 -10.28
N GLY A 253 -15.20 11.55 -9.12
CA GLY A 253 -15.41 12.36 -7.93
C GLY A 253 -16.85 12.85 -7.78
N VAL A 254 -17.10 13.61 -6.71
CA VAL A 254 -18.41 14.18 -6.40
C VAL A 254 -18.45 15.63 -6.86
N GLN A 255 -19.48 16.02 -7.61
CA GLN A 255 -19.67 17.39 -8.08
C GLN A 255 -19.60 18.40 -6.93
N GLY A 256 -18.76 19.43 -7.07
CA GLY A 256 -18.50 20.43 -6.02
C GLY A 256 -17.27 20.15 -5.16
N TYR A 257 -16.66 18.97 -5.26
CA TYR A 257 -15.45 18.61 -4.53
C TYR A 257 -14.30 18.25 -5.49
N SER A 258 -13.33 19.15 -5.64
CA SER A 258 -12.20 18.98 -6.58
C SER A 258 -11.15 17.96 -6.14
N HIS A 259 -11.20 17.48 -4.89
CA HIS A 259 -10.20 16.60 -4.28
C HIS A 259 -10.67 15.15 -4.11
N LYS A 260 -11.84 14.79 -4.67
CA LYS A 260 -12.49 13.48 -4.50
C LYS A 260 -12.49 12.68 -5.79
N GLY A 261 -12.61 11.36 -5.67
CA GLY A 261 -12.56 10.42 -6.78
C GLY A 261 -11.14 10.00 -7.13
N PHE A 262 -11.05 8.95 -7.96
CA PHE A 262 -9.80 8.32 -8.35
C PHE A 262 -8.85 9.32 -9.00
N GLU A 263 -9.33 10.09 -9.98
CA GLU A 263 -8.46 10.98 -10.76
C GLU A 263 -7.87 12.11 -9.90
N ALA A 264 -8.66 12.71 -9.00
CA ALA A 264 -8.17 13.74 -8.09
C ALA A 264 -7.16 13.19 -7.07
N ARG A 265 -7.35 11.95 -6.62
CA ARG A 265 -6.54 11.32 -5.57
C ARG A 265 -5.25 10.68 -6.09
N PHE A 266 -5.31 10.05 -7.27
CA PHE A 266 -4.23 9.21 -7.81
C PHE A 266 -3.73 9.63 -9.19
N GLY A 267 -4.45 10.48 -9.93
CA GLY A 267 -4.11 10.83 -11.31
C GLY A 267 -2.71 11.42 -11.48
N SER A 268 -2.19 12.13 -10.47
CA SER A 268 -0.81 12.64 -10.48
C SER A 268 0.26 11.55 -10.31
N LEU A 269 -0.06 10.42 -9.66
CA LEU A 269 0.88 9.32 -9.46
C LEU A 269 1.31 8.68 -10.79
N PHE A 270 0.41 8.67 -11.77
CA PHE A 270 0.67 8.14 -13.10
C PHE A 270 1.62 8.99 -13.95
N ARG A 271 2.01 10.17 -13.48
CA ARG A 271 3.05 11.02 -14.09
C ARG A 271 4.35 11.00 -13.29
N ASN A 272 4.35 10.36 -12.12
CA ASN A 272 5.52 10.34 -11.25
C ASN A 272 6.57 9.37 -11.81
N LYS A 273 7.67 9.93 -12.32
CA LYS A 273 8.75 9.17 -12.95
C LYS A 273 9.37 8.13 -12.02
N LYS A 274 9.45 8.37 -10.70
CA LYS A 274 9.96 7.39 -9.73
C LYS A 274 9.02 6.19 -9.57
N LEU A 275 7.70 6.41 -9.56
CA LEU A 275 6.71 5.33 -9.50
C LEU A 275 6.66 4.52 -10.80
N LEU A 276 6.79 5.22 -11.94
CA LEU A 276 6.90 4.57 -13.25
C LEU A 276 8.19 3.73 -13.34
N MET A 277 9.33 4.25 -12.86
CA MET A 277 10.58 3.50 -12.74
C MET A 277 10.43 2.27 -11.84
N ALA A 278 9.80 2.41 -10.66
CA ALA A 278 9.54 1.30 -9.75
C ALA A 278 8.72 0.19 -10.44
N THR A 279 7.69 0.57 -11.20
CA THR A 279 6.87 -0.36 -11.99
C THR A 279 7.65 -0.99 -13.14
N ALA A 280 8.46 -0.20 -13.86
CA ALA A 280 9.23 -0.66 -15.01
C ALA A 280 10.30 -1.70 -14.63
N ILE A 281 10.97 -1.51 -13.50
CA ILE A 281 12.02 -2.42 -13.04
C ILE A 281 11.46 -3.69 -12.36
N HIS A 282 10.19 -3.68 -11.98
CA HIS A 282 9.57 -4.81 -11.28
C HIS A 282 9.37 -6.01 -12.22
N PRO A 283 9.85 -7.23 -11.85
CA PRO A 283 9.91 -8.36 -12.77
C PRO A 283 8.54 -8.89 -13.22
N CYS A 284 7.48 -8.67 -12.44
CA CYS A 284 6.12 -9.08 -12.84
C CYS A 284 5.51 -8.18 -13.92
N PHE A 285 5.98 -6.94 -14.04
CA PHE A 285 5.38 -5.94 -14.93
C PHE A 285 6.29 -5.63 -16.12
N ALA A 286 7.58 -5.37 -15.83
CA ALA A 286 8.58 -4.90 -16.76
C ALA A 286 8.19 -3.55 -17.43
N PRO A 287 9.07 -2.92 -18.23
CA PRO A 287 8.75 -1.63 -18.87
C PRO A 287 7.53 -1.71 -19.79
N GLY A 288 7.27 -2.88 -20.37
CA GLY A 288 6.12 -3.11 -21.24
C GLY A 288 4.76 -2.90 -20.56
N PHE A 289 4.67 -2.95 -19.22
CA PHE A 289 3.42 -2.64 -18.51
C PHE A 289 3.02 -1.17 -18.66
N ILE A 290 3.99 -0.24 -18.75
CA ILE A 290 3.70 1.20 -18.86
C ILE A 290 2.86 1.50 -20.11
N ARG A 291 3.16 0.86 -21.24
CA ARG A 291 2.34 0.98 -22.46
C ARG A 291 0.89 0.55 -22.27
N ARG A 292 0.64 -0.42 -21.38
CA ARG A 292 -0.72 -0.92 -21.11
C ARG A 292 -1.53 0.02 -20.21
N MET A 293 -0.88 0.92 -19.48
CA MET A 293 -1.56 1.90 -18.62
C MET A 293 -2.20 3.06 -19.39
N GLN A 294 -2.04 3.12 -20.73
CA GLN A 294 -2.63 4.14 -21.62
C GLN A 294 -2.33 5.57 -21.14
N LEU A 295 -1.07 5.80 -20.75
CA LEU A 295 -0.56 7.09 -20.33
C LEU A 295 -0.14 7.92 -21.56
N SER A 296 0.36 9.14 -21.34
CA SER A 296 0.93 9.96 -22.41
C SER A 296 2.00 9.20 -23.21
N GLU A 297 1.97 9.35 -24.54
CA GLU A 297 2.82 8.60 -25.48
C GLU A 297 4.34 8.79 -25.26
N ASP A 298 4.73 9.89 -24.64
CA ASP A 298 6.10 10.27 -24.32
C ASP A 298 6.65 9.62 -23.03
N LEU A 299 5.79 9.22 -22.11
CA LEU A 299 6.22 8.69 -20.81
C LEU A 299 6.89 7.31 -20.93
N TYR A 300 6.38 6.42 -21.78
CA TYR A 300 6.99 5.11 -21.98
C TYR A 300 8.44 5.19 -22.51
N PRO A 301 8.72 5.88 -23.64
CA PRO A 301 10.09 5.99 -24.13
C PRO A 301 10.99 6.72 -23.12
N GLU A 302 10.51 7.77 -22.46
CA GLU A 302 11.29 8.49 -21.44
C GLU A 302 11.73 7.57 -20.29
N ILE A 303 10.80 6.80 -19.71
CA ILE A 303 11.09 5.89 -18.59
C ILE A 303 12.00 4.74 -19.02
N LYS A 304 11.78 4.22 -20.23
CA LYS A 304 12.65 3.18 -20.79
C LYS A 304 14.08 3.69 -20.98
N ASP A 305 14.26 4.88 -21.54
CA ASP A 305 15.57 5.48 -21.76
C ASP A 305 16.27 5.80 -20.45
N ARG A 306 15.51 6.26 -19.44
CA ARG A 306 16.02 6.44 -18.07
C ARG A 306 16.52 5.12 -17.47
N LEU A 307 15.74 4.05 -17.59
CA LEU A 307 16.13 2.74 -17.08
C LEU A 307 17.42 2.23 -17.75
N ILE A 308 17.50 2.34 -19.08
CA ILE A 308 18.71 1.96 -19.83
C ILE A 308 19.91 2.78 -19.35
N ARG A 309 19.74 4.09 -19.15
CA ARG A 309 20.81 4.98 -18.69
C ARG A 309 21.33 4.60 -17.30
N GLU A 310 20.44 4.44 -16.32
CA GLU A 310 20.83 4.09 -14.96
C GLU A 310 21.52 2.71 -14.89
N LEU A 311 21.05 1.73 -15.66
CA LEU A 311 21.72 0.43 -15.76
C LEU A 311 23.10 0.55 -16.40
N LYS A 312 23.23 1.29 -17.50
CA LYS A 312 24.53 1.51 -18.17
C LYS A 312 25.55 2.17 -17.23
N GLU A 313 25.11 3.15 -16.43
CA GLU A 313 25.97 3.81 -15.43
C GLU A 313 26.46 2.85 -14.35
N LEU A 314 25.57 2.01 -13.79
CA LEU A 314 25.96 1.03 -12.77
C LEU A 314 26.91 -0.04 -13.31
N VAL A 315 26.64 -0.56 -14.50
CA VAL A 315 27.51 -1.57 -15.13
C VAL A 315 28.91 -1.00 -15.40
N LYS A 316 28.97 0.24 -15.88
CA LYS A 316 30.25 0.93 -16.12
C LYS A 316 31.03 1.10 -14.81
N ASN A 317 30.38 1.59 -13.75
CA ASN A 317 31.01 1.78 -12.45
C ASN A 317 31.47 0.44 -11.84
N GLY A 318 30.70 -0.64 -12.05
CA GLY A 318 31.06 -2.00 -11.65
C GLY A 318 32.31 -2.51 -12.34
N HIS A 319 32.42 -2.34 -13.66
CA HIS A 319 33.63 -2.71 -14.42
C HIS A 319 34.86 -1.92 -13.96
N GLU A 320 34.75 -0.60 -13.79
CA GLU A 320 35.86 0.24 -13.31
C GLU A 320 36.34 -0.17 -11.90
N ALA A 321 35.42 -0.60 -11.03
CA ALA A 321 35.76 -1.09 -9.69
C ALA A 321 36.51 -2.44 -9.72
N VAL A 322 36.13 -3.35 -10.61
CA VAL A 322 36.80 -4.65 -10.79
C VAL A 322 38.20 -4.47 -11.38
N GLU A 323 38.35 -3.64 -12.42
CA GLU A 323 39.67 -3.34 -13.01
C GLU A 323 40.63 -2.71 -11.98
N ALA A 324 40.13 -1.82 -11.12
CA ALA A 324 40.91 -1.21 -10.05
C ALA A 324 41.31 -2.19 -8.93
N GLN A 325 40.56 -3.28 -8.73
CA GLN A 325 40.91 -4.36 -7.80
C GLN A 325 41.93 -5.31 -8.42
N ASP A 326 41.73 -5.72 -9.67
CA ASP A 326 42.65 -6.60 -10.40
C ASP A 326 44.04 -5.95 -10.59
N ALA A 327 44.09 -4.63 -10.80
CA ALA A 327 45.35 -3.88 -10.90
C ALA A 327 46.19 -3.91 -9.60
N LYS A 328 45.61 -4.30 -8.46
CA LYS A 328 46.30 -4.43 -7.17
C LYS A 328 46.78 -5.85 -6.87
N GLU A 329 46.31 -6.86 -7.61
CA GLU A 329 46.75 -8.25 -7.45
C GLU A 329 47.80 -8.65 -8.49
N GLU A 330 49.05 -8.80 -8.06
CA GLU A 330 50.13 -9.24 -8.96
C GLU A 330 49.92 -10.72 -9.35
N PRO A 331 49.89 -11.08 -10.65
CA PRO A 331 49.57 -12.43 -11.09
C PRO A 331 50.60 -13.45 -10.58
N GLN A 332 50.19 -14.28 -9.62
CA GLN A 332 51.09 -15.17 -8.87
C GLN A 332 51.47 -16.46 -9.62
N SER A 333 50.71 -16.84 -10.67
CA SER A 333 50.83 -18.13 -11.37
C SER A 333 51.35 -17.98 -12.80
N LYS A 334 52.08 -18.98 -13.30
CA LYS A 334 52.51 -19.05 -14.71
C LYS A 334 51.31 -19.07 -15.67
N TYR A 335 50.18 -19.65 -15.24
CA TYR A 335 48.94 -19.65 -16.00
C TYR A 335 48.31 -18.25 -16.04
N SER A 336 48.23 -17.55 -14.91
CA SER A 336 47.66 -16.19 -14.89
C SER A 336 48.50 -15.19 -15.68
N LYS A 337 49.84 -15.32 -15.65
CA LYS A 337 50.75 -14.52 -16.50
C LYS A 337 50.55 -14.79 -17.99
N PHE A 338 50.31 -16.05 -18.39
CA PHE A 338 50.03 -16.41 -19.78
C PHE A 338 48.66 -15.88 -20.23
N MET A 339 47.64 -15.98 -19.38
CA MET A 339 46.29 -15.45 -19.65
C MET A 339 46.30 -13.91 -19.79
N ALA A 340 46.99 -13.19 -18.90
CA ALA A 340 47.15 -11.74 -19.02
C ALA A 340 47.82 -11.32 -20.34
N LYS A 341 48.83 -12.08 -20.78
CA LYS A 341 49.51 -11.87 -22.08
C LYS A 341 48.63 -12.23 -23.27
N ALA A 342 47.78 -13.25 -23.15
CA ALA A 342 46.83 -13.63 -24.18
C ALA A 342 45.67 -12.61 -24.32
N TRP A 343 45.24 -12.02 -23.20
CA TRP A 343 44.22 -10.97 -23.17
C TRP A 343 44.69 -9.66 -23.80
N SER A 344 45.97 -9.31 -23.66
CA SER A 344 46.57 -8.09 -24.21
C SER A 344 46.93 -8.17 -25.71
N LEU A 345 46.59 -9.26 -26.40
CA LEU A 345 46.81 -9.41 -27.86
C LEU A 345 45.74 -8.75 -28.73
N GLY A 346 44.67 -8.18 -28.16
CA GLY A 346 43.67 -7.43 -28.91
C GLY A 346 43.70 -5.94 -28.59
N SER A 347 43.48 -5.11 -29.62
CA SER A 347 43.32 -3.65 -29.55
C SER A 347 42.35 -3.24 -28.44
N GLU A 348 42.80 -2.40 -27.51
CA GLU A 348 42.02 -1.82 -26.41
C GLU A 348 40.86 -0.93 -26.92
N GLU A 349 41.04 -0.32 -28.10
CA GLU A 349 40.11 0.66 -28.67
C GLU A 349 38.84 0.05 -29.29
N GLU A 350 38.85 -1.23 -29.68
CA GLU A 350 37.68 -1.89 -30.30
C GLU A 350 36.75 -2.56 -29.27
N ARG A 351 37.14 -2.66 -27.99
CA ARG A 351 36.49 -3.58 -27.03
C ARG A 351 35.67 -2.92 -25.92
N GLN A 352 35.95 -1.68 -25.55
CA GLN A 352 35.33 -1.04 -24.37
C GLN A 352 34.11 -0.17 -24.66
N GLN A 353 33.83 0.20 -25.91
CA GLN A 353 32.71 1.12 -26.25
C GLN A 353 31.57 0.51 -27.09
N GLU A 354 31.81 -0.59 -27.82
CA GLU A 354 30.79 -1.26 -28.65
C GLU A 354 30.10 -2.47 -27.97
N SER A 355 30.59 -2.91 -26.80
CA SER A 355 30.21 -4.20 -26.18
C SER A 355 29.19 -4.12 -25.03
N VAL A 356 29.20 -3.07 -24.20
CA VAL A 356 28.34 -3.01 -22.99
C VAL A 356 27.01 -2.27 -23.25
N THR A 357 27.05 -1.31 -24.17
CA THR A 357 25.96 -0.38 -24.52
C THR A 357 24.82 -1.07 -25.25
N ASP A 358 25.13 -1.95 -26.21
CA ASP A 358 24.13 -2.70 -26.99
C ASP A 358 23.48 -3.85 -26.18
N HIS A 359 24.25 -4.53 -25.33
CA HIS A 359 23.72 -5.64 -24.54
C HIS A 359 22.71 -5.18 -23.49
N THR A 360 22.99 -4.10 -22.76
CA THR A 360 22.07 -3.55 -21.73
C THR A 360 20.74 -3.11 -22.33
N GLU A 361 20.80 -2.44 -23.48
CA GLU A 361 19.60 -2.01 -24.21
C GLU A 361 18.81 -3.21 -24.75
N GLY A 362 19.49 -4.21 -25.32
CA GLY A 362 18.89 -5.48 -25.70
C GLY A 362 18.20 -6.20 -24.53
N GLN A 363 18.79 -6.16 -23.33
CA GLN A 363 18.17 -6.74 -22.13
C GLN A 363 16.89 -6.01 -21.73
N VAL A 364 16.90 -4.68 -21.66
CA VAL A 364 15.71 -3.90 -21.32
C VAL A 364 14.58 -4.11 -22.35
N ASN A 365 14.94 -4.19 -23.64
CA ASN A 365 13.99 -4.47 -24.72
C ASN A 365 13.36 -5.86 -24.61
N ASN A 366 14.13 -6.85 -24.16
CA ASN A 366 13.69 -8.24 -24.04
C ASN A 366 13.10 -8.58 -22.67
N PHE A 367 13.20 -7.68 -21.69
CA PHE A 367 12.66 -7.89 -20.34
C PHE A 367 11.14 -7.83 -20.37
N LYS A 368 10.51 -8.98 -20.06
CA LYS A 368 9.06 -9.17 -20.08
C LYS A 368 8.56 -9.55 -18.70
N GLY A 369 7.38 -9.05 -18.36
CA GLY A 369 6.71 -9.35 -17.10
C GLY A 369 6.51 -10.86 -16.91
N ILE A 370 6.95 -11.37 -15.77
CA ILE A 370 6.81 -12.77 -15.36
C ILE A 370 5.52 -12.92 -14.56
N LYS A 371 4.63 -13.81 -15.00
CA LYS A 371 3.42 -14.15 -14.24
C LYS A 371 3.80 -15.16 -13.16
N THR A 372 4.01 -14.69 -11.94
CA THR A 372 4.27 -15.53 -10.78
C THR A 372 3.44 -15.06 -9.58
N GLY A 373 3.01 -16.00 -8.75
CA GLY A 373 2.47 -15.73 -7.41
C GLY A 373 3.53 -15.88 -6.31
N GLU A 374 4.78 -16.18 -6.69
CA GLU A 374 5.88 -16.33 -5.75
C GLU A 374 6.52 -14.97 -5.42
N PRO A 375 7.15 -14.84 -4.24
CA PRO A 375 7.90 -13.64 -3.87
C PRO A 375 8.97 -13.27 -4.90
N VAL A 376 9.23 -11.97 -5.03
CA VAL A 376 10.27 -11.48 -5.95
C VAL A 376 11.64 -11.95 -5.46
N THR A 377 12.33 -12.74 -6.28
CA THR A 377 13.69 -13.22 -6.00
C THR A 377 14.69 -12.69 -7.02
N ARG A 378 15.97 -12.73 -6.67
CA ARG A 378 17.09 -12.33 -7.54
C ARG A 378 17.10 -13.07 -8.89
N GLU A 379 16.56 -14.29 -8.94
CA GLU A 379 16.51 -15.11 -10.16
C GLU A 379 15.52 -14.61 -11.22
N LEU A 380 14.56 -13.75 -10.84
CA LEU A 380 13.60 -13.16 -11.76
C LEU A 380 14.22 -12.06 -12.65
N PHE A 381 15.41 -11.58 -12.31
CA PHE A 381 16.12 -10.57 -13.07
C PHE A 381 17.01 -11.18 -14.15
N PRO A 382 17.26 -10.45 -15.26
CA PRO A 382 18.16 -10.91 -16.32
C PRO A 382 19.50 -11.42 -15.77
N PHE A 383 20.02 -12.50 -16.35
CA PHE A 383 21.25 -13.15 -15.87
C PHE A 383 22.49 -12.24 -16.02
N LEU A 384 22.60 -11.57 -17.18
CA LEU A 384 23.67 -10.61 -17.43
C LEU A 384 23.39 -9.31 -16.64
N HIS A 385 24.40 -8.75 -15.97
CA HIS A 385 24.27 -7.56 -15.13
C HIS A 385 23.17 -7.64 -14.05
N ARG A 386 22.91 -8.86 -13.56
CA ARG A 386 21.81 -9.12 -12.63
C ARG A 386 21.87 -8.24 -11.37
N ASP A 387 23.07 -7.94 -10.90
CA ASP A 387 23.27 -7.22 -9.65
C ASP A 387 22.93 -5.75 -9.79
N GLU A 388 23.23 -5.17 -10.95
CA GLU A 388 22.85 -3.82 -11.34
C GLU A 388 21.33 -3.72 -11.49
N TRP A 389 20.67 -4.73 -12.09
CA TRP A 389 19.20 -4.81 -12.12
C TRP A 389 18.60 -4.84 -10.71
N VAL A 390 19.16 -5.64 -9.82
CA VAL A 390 18.72 -5.73 -8.42
C VAL A 390 18.98 -4.43 -7.67
N GLU A 391 20.10 -3.74 -7.91
CA GLU A 391 20.40 -2.45 -7.29
C GLU A 391 19.40 -1.36 -7.70
N VAL A 392 19.06 -1.27 -9.00
CA VAL A 392 18.00 -0.38 -9.48
C VAL A 392 16.64 -0.79 -8.88
N PHE A 393 16.35 -2.09 -8.80
CA PHE A 393 15.12 -2.56 -8.16
C PHE A 393 15.03 -2.11 -6.70
N ILE A 394 16.07 -2.34 -5.91
CA ILE A 394 16.16 -1.94 -4.49
C ILE A 394 15.97 -0.42 -4.37
N LYS A 395 16.63 0.37 -5.21
CA LYS A 395 16.53 1.84 -5.21
C LYS A 395 15.08 2.33 -5.34
N TYR A 396 14.28 1.72 -6.22
CA TYR A 396 12.93 2.18 -6.52
C TYR A 396 11.80 1.43 -5.80
N ASN A 397 12.02 0.19 -5.36
CA ASN A 397 10.98 -0.68 -4.81
C ASN A 397 11.05 -0.89 -3.30
N THR A 398 12.11 -0.43 -2.62
CA THR A 398 12.18 -0.46 -1.15
C THR A 398 11.26 0.55 -0.44
N PRO A 399 10.91 1.73 -1.01
CA PRO A 399 9.82 2.52 -0.47
C PRO A 399 8.52 1.71 -0.48
N LEU A 400 7.70 1.84 0.56
CA LEU A 400 6.45 1.08 0.66
C LEU A 400 5.27 1.91 0.16
N PRO A 401 4.29 1.34 -0.55
CA PRO A 401 3.09 2.08 -0.97
C PRO A 401 2.12 2.35 0.19
N SER A 402 2.33 1.73 1.35
CA SER A 402 1.41 1.75 2.49
C SER A 402 2.17 1.84 3.82
N SER A 403 1.60 2.62 4.75
CA SER A 403 2.04 2.69 6.16
C SER A 403 1.48 1.55 7.03
N ALA A 404 0.68 0.64 6.45
CA ALA A 404 -0.08 -0.36 7.21
C ALA A 404 0.80 -1.37 7.96
N ALA A 405 1.99 -1.72 7.44
CA ALA A 405 2.94 -2.59 8.15
C ALA A 405 3.33 -2.02 9.51
N VAL A 406 3.59 -0.71 9.55
CA VAL A 406 3.91 0.03 10.78
C VAL A 406 2.69 0.11 11.70
N GLU A 407 1.50 0.38 11.15
CA GLU A 407 0.26 0.33 11.94
C GLU A 407 0.02 -1.05 12.56
N CYS A 408 0.26 -2.15 11.85
CA CYS A 408 0.12 -3.51 12.35
C CYS A 408 1.06 -3.79 13.53
N LEU A 409 2.31 -3.33 13.46
CA LEU A 409 3.26 -3.39 14.55
C LEU A 409 2.74 -2.66 15.80
N PHE A 410 2.17 -1.46 15.62
CA PHE A 410 1.62 -0.65 16.71
C PHE A 410 0.24 -1.10 17.19
N ARG A 411 -0.57 -1.79 16.40
CA ARG A 411 -1.85 -2.38 16.85
C ARG A 411 -1.65 -3.38 17.98
N ALA A 412 -0.58 -4.18 17.91
CA ALA A 412 -0.21 -5.07 19.00
C ALA A 412 0.38 -4.30 20.21
N GLY A 413 0.86 -3.07 20.01
CA GLY A 413 1.31 -2.14 21.04
C GLY A 413 0.24 -1.21 21.60
N GLY A 414 -0.95 -1.15 21.00
CA GLY A 414 -2.04 -0.26 21.44
C GLY A 414 -2.56 -0.54 22.86
N ASP A 415 -2.26 -1.72 23.41
CA ASP A 415 -2.53 -2.05 24.81
C ASP A 415 -1.36 -1.70 25.75
N MET A 416 -0.14 -1.58 25.21
CA MET A 416 1.10 -1.16 25.90
C MET A 416 1.23 0.37 26.00
N LEU A 417 0.69 1.09 25.01
CA LEU A 417 0.66 2.56 24.93
C LEU A 417 -0.49 3.20 25.74
N ARG A 418 -1.43 2.40 26.26
CA ARG A 418 -2.47 2.91 27.17
C ARG A 418 -1.89 3.06 28.57
N SER A 419 -2.34 4.10 29.28
CA SER A 419 -2.07 4.28 30.71
C SER A 419 -2.68 3.13 31.52
N LYS A 420 -1.96 2.01 31.58
CA LYS A 420 -2.21 0.85 32.43
C LYS A 420 -0.99 0.70 33.34
N ARG A 421 -1.11 -0.10 34.42
CA ARG A 421 -0.02 -0.40 35.36
C ARG A 421 1.23 -1.07 34.73
N ALA A 422 1.20 -1.35 33.42
CA ALA A 422 2.25 -2.02 32.64
C ALA A 422 2.85 -1.12 31.54
N SER A 423 2.79 0.22 31.70
CA SER A 423 3.42 1.16 30.76
C SER A 423 4.94 0.97 30.73
N LEU A 424 5.50 0.88 29.52
CA LEU A 424 6.94 0.80 29.29
C LEU A 424 7.54 2.21 29.20
N THR A 425 8.82 2.34 29.55
CA THR A 425 9.59 3.54 29.18
C THR A 425 9.76 3.60 27.66
N ALA A 426 9.96 4.80 27.09
CA ALA A 426 10.17 4.98 25.65
C ALA A 426 11.27 4.05 25.09
N ALA A 427 12.44 4.01 25.74
CA ALA A 427 13.54 3.14 25.32
C ALA A 427 13.19 1.64 25.35
N ASN A 428 12.46 1.18 26.37
CA ASN A 428 12.04 -0.22 26.44
C ASN A 428 10.94 -0.55 25.43
N PHE A 429 10.08 0.42 25.11
CA PHE A 429 9.10 0.30 24.06
C PHE A 429 9.76 0.18 22.69
N ASP A 430 10.73 1.05 22.37
CA ASP A 430 11.46 1.02 21.10
C ASP A 430 12.20 -0.31 20.93
N ASN A 431 12.91 -0.76 21.97
CA ASN A 431 13.58 -2.07 21.97
C ASN A 431 12.59 -3.22 21.77
N LEU A 432 11.42 -3.18 22.41
CA LEU A 432 10.41 -4.21 22.27
C LEU A 432 9.81 -4.24 20.86
N VAL A 433 9.48 -3.07 20.32
CA VAL A 433 8.93 -2.92 18.95
C VAL A 433 9.95 -3.42 17.93
N PHE A 434 11.22 -3.02 18.08
CA PHE A 434 12.32 -3.49 17.23
C PHE A 434 12.51 -5.01 17.29
N LEU A 435 12.62 -5.59 18.50
CA LEU A 435 12.80 -7.03 18.67
C LEU A 435 11.62 -7.83 18.14
N LYS A 436 10.39 -7.32 18.33
CA LYS A 436 9.17 -7.98 17.86
C LYS A 436 9.05 -7.96 16.35
N GLY A 437 9.34 -6.83 15.70
CA GLY A 437 9.35 -6.72 14.24
C GLY A 437 10.41 -7.60 13.58
N ASN A 438 11.55 -7.80 14.25
CA ASN A 438 12.67 -8.58 13.71
C ASN A 438 12.73 -10.03 14.23
N LEU A 439 11.74 -10.50 15.00
CA LEU A 439 11.79 -11.81 15.66
C LEU A 439 11.99 -12.96 14.65
N GLY A 440 11.38 -12.85 13.46
CA GLY A 440 11.53 -13.84 12.38
C GLY A 440 12.93 -13.88 11.76
N LEU A 441 13.67 -12.77 11.81
CA LEU A 441 15.05 -12.67 11.28
C LEU A 441 16.09 -13.16 12.30
N LEU A 442 15.78 -13.06 13.59
CA LEU A 442 16.72 -13.36 14.67
C LEU A 442 17.01 -14.86 14.86
N SER A 443 16.42 -15.76 14.06
CA SER A 443 16.64 -17.22 14.13
C SER A 443 16.57 -17.79 15.55
N LEU A 444 15.88 -17.10 16.47
CA LEU A 444 15.69 -17.59 17.82
C LEU A 444 14.82 -18.83 17.70
N PRO A 445 15.24 -19.99 18.24
CA PRO A 445 14.39 -21.17 18.23
C PRO A 445 13.07 -20.74 18.84
N CYS A 446 12.01 -20.84 18.03
CA CYS A 446 10.65 -20.66 18.52
C CYS A 446 10.55 -21.62 19.70
N GLN A 447 10.66 -21.10 20.93
CA GLN A 447 10.31 -21.87 22.09
C GLN A 447 8.90 -22.33 21.78
N ARG A 448 8.72 -23.65 21.65
CA ARG A 448 7.39 -24.24 21.59
C ARG A 448 6.60 -23.55 22.68
N ASP A 449 5.53 -22.87 22.28
CA ASP A 449 4.67 -22.18 23.23
C ASP A 449 4.41 -23.14 24.40
N PRO A 450 4.73 -22.76 25.65
CA PRO A 450 4.33 -23.57 26.78
C PRO A 450 2.82 -23.82 26.66
N PRO A 451 2.34 -25.04 26.96
CA PRO A 451 0.95 -25.42 26.72
C PRO A 451 0.03 -24.49 27.53
N GLY A 452 -0.49 -23.46 26.87
CA GLY A 452 -1.16 -22.33 27.50
C GLY A 452 -1.20 -21.05 26.64
N LEU A 453 -0.30 -20.87 25.67
CA LEU A 453 -0.19 -19.64 24.86
C LEU A 453 -0.58 -19.76 23.37
N ARG A 454 -1.29 -20.84 22.96
CA ARG A 454 -1.82 -21.02 21.58
C ARG A 454 -3.00 -20.10 21.21
N ARG A 455 -3.01 -18.82 21.60
CA ARG A 455 -4.13 -17.89 21.31
C ARG A 455 -3.79 -16.66 20.47
N LEU A 456 -2.58 -16.57 19.90
CA LEU A 456 -2.15 -15.35 19.20
C LEU A 456 -1.51 -15.54 17.81
N ARG A 457 -1.65 -16.71 17.17
CA ARG A 457 -1.60 -16.79 15.69
C ARG A 457 -3.01 -17.02 15.20
N ARG A 458 -3.71 -15.94 14.85
CA ARG A 458 -5.04 -16.02 14.23
C ARG A 458 -4.84 -15.99 12.72
N THR A 459 -4.97 -17.14 12.08
CA THR A 459 -5.27 -17.22 10.64
C THR A 459 -6.76 -16.93 10.43
N GLU A 460 -7.17 -16.59 9.21
CA GLU A 460 -8.56 -16.25 8.85
C GLU A 460 -9.61 -17.28 9.29
N GLU A 461 -9.22 -18.56 9.46
CA GLU A 461 -10.10 -19.64 9.92
C GLU A 461 -10.54 -19.51 11.41
N ASP A 462 -9.82 -18.74 12.24
CA ASP A 462 -10.13 -18.61 13.68
C ASP A 462 -11.26 -17.62 14.00
N TRP A 463 -11.69 -16.79 13.05
CA TRP A 463 -12.82 -15.89 13.26
C TRP A 463 -14.16 -16.62 13.43
N VAL A 464 -14.25 -17.86 12.93
CA VAL A 464 -15.46 -18.68 13.04
C VAL A 464 -15.61 -19.30 14.44
N ARG A 465 -14.50 -19.56 15.16
CA ARG A 465 -14.55 -20.24 16.48
C ARG A 465 -14.70 -19.32 17.69
N VAL A 466 -14.24 -18.07 17.63
CA VAL A 466 -14.33 -17.15 18.78
C VAL A 466 -15.77 -16.66 19.04
N CYS A 467 -16.67 -16.79 18.06
CA CYS A 467 -18.10 -16.49 18.23
C CYS A 467 -18.89 -17.62 18.92
N SER A 468 -18.29 -18.80 19.12
CA SER A 468 -18.97 -19.96 19.72
C SER A 468 -18.99 -19.92 21.25
N ASP A 469 -17.93 -19.40 21.89
CA ASP A 469 -17.71 -19.51 23.35
C ASP A 469 -17.85 -18.20 24.16
N ILE A 470 -18.55 -17.20 23.61
CA ILE A 470 -19.18 -16.08 24.36
C ILE A 470 -20.60 -15.93 23.82
#